data_AF-A0A2S6U9M6-F1
#
_entry.id   AF-A0A2S6U9M6-F1
#
_cell.length_a   1.000
_cell.length_b   1.000
_cell.length_c   1.000
_cell.angle_alpha   90.00
_cell.angle_beta   90.00
_cell.angle_gamma   90.00
#
_symmetry.space_group_name_H-M   'P 1'
#
loop_
_entity.id
_entity.type
_entity.pdbx_description
1 polymer ?
#
loop_
_entity_poly.entity_id
_entity_poly.type
_entity_poly.pdbx_seq_one_letter_code
_entity_poly.pdbx_strand_id
1 'polypeptide(L)'
;MANTDVLVSEGQMRIKRCIHGLMLYNASDTYIGRSLDLYGEYSIGEFTFLEQVLHPGMVAIDVGANIGCLSVFMAQRVAPGGAVIAIEPQRILFQVLCANAVINGLT
;
A
#
# COMPACT_ATOMS: atom_id res chain seq x y z
N MET A 1 1.30 -21.18 -6.06
CA MET A 1 0.44 -20.21 -5.38
C MET A 1 1.26 -19.59 -4.27
N ALA A 2 1.55 -18.29 -4.34
CA ALA A 2 2.28 -17.63 -3.25
C ALA A 2 1.41 -17.67 -1.99
N ASN A 3 1.99 -18.05 -0.86
CA ASN A 3 1.28 -18.15 0.41
C ASN A 3 0.68 -16.78 0.77
N THR A 4 -0.65 -16.69 0.81
CA THR A 4 -1.46 -15.51 1.14
C THR A 4 -1.94 -15.50 2.59
N ASP A 5 -1.37 -16.35 3.44
CA ASP A 5 -1.67 -16.39 4.86
C ASP A 5 -1.28 -15.08 5.55
N VAL A 6 -2.01 -14.77 6.62
CA VAL A 6 -1.70 -13.67 7.52
C VAL A 6 -0.39 -14.02 8.26
N LEU A 7 0.61 -13.14 8.16
CA LEU A 7 1.94 -13.33 8.76
C LEU A 7 1.97 -12.91 10.23
N VAL A 8 1.25 -11.84 10.56
CA VAL A 8 1.13 -11.29 11.91
C VAL A 8 -0.33 -10.92 12.14
N SER A 9 -0.86 -11.25 13.32
CA SER A 9 -2.17 -10.82 13.79
C SER A 9 -2.05 -10.39 15.25
N GLU A 10 -2.25 -9.11 15.53
CA GLU A 10 -2.21 -8.54 16.89
C GLU A 10 -3.37 -7.55 17.04
N GLY A 11 -4.24 -7.80 18.02
CA GLY A 11 -5.53 -7.12 18.11
C GLY A 11 -6.30 -7.15 16.78
N GLN A 12 -6.68 -5.97 16.29
CA GLN A 12 -7.36 -5.82 14.99
C GLN A 12 -6.38 -5.63 13.81
N MET A 13 -5.07 -5.53 14.06
CA MET A 13 -4.09 -5.27 13.02
C MET A 13 -3.53 -6.58 12.46
N ARG A 14 -3.39 -6.65 11.14
CA ARG A 14 -2.81 -7.80 10.43
C ARG A 14 -1.74 -7.36 9.46
N ILE A 15 -0.73 -8.19 9.28
CA ILE A 15 0.25 -8.08 8.19
C ILE A 15 0.06 -9.29 7.28
N LYS A 16 -0.10 -9.04 5.98
CA LYS A 16 -0.23 -10.09 4.96
C LYS A 16 0.61 -9.74 3.74
N ARG A 17 1.06 -10.77 3.02
CA ARG A 17 1.64 -10.60 1.68
C ARG A 17 0.52 -10.35 0.67
N CYS A 18 0.50 -9.13 0.14
CA CYS A 18 -0.44 -8.64 -0.85
C CYS A 18 0.26 -8.54 -2.23
N ILE A 19 -0.49 -8.25 -3.29
CA ILE A 19 0.02 -8.26 -4.67
C ILE A 19 1.22 -7.32 -4.84
N HIS A 20 1.17 -6.14 -4.24
CA HIS A 20 2.19 -5.10 -4.41
C HIS A 20 3.17 -4.98 -3.23
N GLY A 21 3.12 -5.87 -2.25
CA GLY A 21 4.00 -5.77 -1.09
C GLY A 21 3.41 -6.37 0.18
N LEU A 22 4.15 -6.24 1.27
CA LEU A 22 3.62 -6.53 2.61
C LEU A 22 2.76 -5.36 3.05
N MET A 23 1.55 -5.64 3.52
CA MET A 23 0.63 -4.60 3.99
C MET A 23 0.17 -4.90 5.41
N LEU A 24 0.38 -3.93 6.30
CA LEU A 24 -0.27 -3.75 7.58
C LEU A 24 -1.62 -3.06 7.37
N TYR A 25 -2.70 -3.64 7.89
CA TYR A 25 -4.05 -3.08 7.80
C TYR A 25 -4.90 -3.48 9.02
N ASN A 26 -5.98 -2.73 9.23
CA ASN A 26 -7.00 -3.08 10.22
C ASN A 26 -7.99 -4.10 9.62
N ALA A 27 -8.10 -5.28 10.22
CA ALA A 27 -9.01 -6.34 9.79
C ALA A 27 -10.50 -6.01 10.03
N SER A 28 -10.79 -4.99 10.84
CA SER A 28 -12.14 -4.46 11.05
C SER A 28 -12.52 -3.36 10.05
N ASP A 29 -11.57 -2.89 9.23
CA ASP A 29 -11.87 -1.94 8.17
C ASP A 29 -12.71 -2.61 7.07
N THR A 30 -13.85 -2.04 6.74
CA THR A 30 -14.82 -2.63 5.80
C THR A 30 -14.47 -2.39 4.34
N TYR A 31 -13.45 -1.58 4.05
CA TYR A 31 -13.07 -1.16 2.69
C TYR A 31 -11.71 -1.74 2.28
N ILE A 32 -10.63 -1.00 2.50
CA ILE A 32 -9.27 -1.37 2.07
C ILE A 32 -8.81 -2.60 2.84
N GLY A 33 -8.92 -2.60 4.17
CA GLY A 33 -8.47 -3.70 5.02
C GLY A 33 -9.19 -5.00 4.70
N ARG A 34 -10.51 -4.98 4.53
CA ARG A 34 -11.29 -6.13 4.07
C ARG A 34 -10.85 -6.64 2.71
N SER A 35 -10.58 -5.75 1.76
CA SER A 35 -10.12 -6.13 0.42
C SER A 35 -8.75 -6.79 0.46
N LEU A 36 -7.81 -6.27 1.26
CA LEU A 36 -6.50 -6.88 1.47
C LEU A 36 -6.59 -8.24 2.18
N ASP A 37 -7.48 -8.38 3.17
CA ASP A 37 -7.66 -9.63 3.91
C ASP A 37 -8.19 -10.75 3.00
N LEU A 38 -9.21 -10.44 2.18
CA LEU A 38 -9.86 -11.41 1.30
C LEU A 38 -9.05 -11.68 0.02
N TYR A 39 -8.53 -10.64 -0.61
CA TYR A 39 -8.00 -10.72 -1.98
C TYR A 39 -6.51 -10.41 -2.08
N GLY A 40 -5.92 -9.79 -1.05
CA GLY A 40 -4.54 -9.29 -1.11
C GLY A 40 -4.37 -8.09 -2.05
N GLU A 41 -5.47 -7.42 -2.39
CA GLU A 41 -5.55 -6.38 -3.41
C GLU A 41 -6.61 -5.34 -3.01
N TYR A 42 -6.43 -4.09 -3.45
CA TYR A 42 -7.40 -3.02 -3.29
C TYR A 42 -7.38 -2.14 -4.55
N SER A 43 -8.50 -2.11 -5.28
CA SER A 43 -8.73 -1.20 -6.41
C SER A 43 -7.88 -1.47 -7.67
N ILE A 44 -8.09 -2.64 -8.27
CA ILE A 44 -7.37 -3.07 -9.48
C ILE A 44 -7.44 -2.07 -10.64
N GLY A 45 -8.56 -1.33 -10.73
CA GLY A 45 -8.75 -0.28 -11.74
C GLY A 45 -7.78 0.88 -11.59
N GLU A 46 -7.53 1.33 -10.35
CA GLU A 46 -6.55 2.39 -10.07
C GLU A 46 -5.13 1.92 -10.36
N PHE A 47 -4.77 0.69 -9.96
CA PHE A 47 -3.46 0.12 -10.31
C PHE A 47 -3.25 0.02 -11.82
N THR A 48 -4.25 -0.47 -12.55
CA THR A 48 -4.18 -0.61 -14.02
C THR A 48 -4.00 0.74 -14.70
N PHE A 49 -4.70 1.78 -14.23
CA PHE A 49 -4.54 3.14 -14.77
C PHE A 49 -3.15 3.70 -14.46
N LEU A 50 -2.71 3.61 -13.21
CA LEU A 50 -1.41 4.15 -12.78
C LEU A 50 -0.23 3.45 -13.48
N GLU A 51 -0.34 2.16 -13.78
CA GLU A 51 0.67 1.41 -14.54
C GLU A 51 0.92 1.99 -15.93
N GLN A 52 -0.11 2.57 -16.57
CA GLN A 52 0.00 3.14 -17.91
C GLN A 52 0.68 4.50 -17.95
N VAL A 53 0.69 5.22 -16.82
CA VAL A 53 1.11 6.63 -16.77
C VAL A 53 2.36 6.88 -15.93
N LEU A 54 2.71 5.96 -15.03
CA LEU A 54 3.90 6.07 -14.19
C LEU A 54 5.12 5.47 -14.88
N HIS A 55 6.22 6.22 -14.89
CA HIS A 55 7.48 5.79 -15.46
C HIS A 55 8.65 6.02 -14.50
N PRO A 56 9.74 5.25 -14.63
CA PRO A 56 10.96 5.48 -13.87
C PRO A 56 11.45 6.93 -13.96
N GLY A 57 11.92 7.48 -12.84
CA GLY A 57 12.41 8.86 -12.76
C GLY A 57 11.34 9.91 -12.45
N MET A 58 10.06 9.55 -12.46
CA MET A 58 8.98 10.49 -12.15
C MET A 58 8.84 10.75 -10.64
N VAL A 59 8.31 11.93 -10.30
CA VAL A 59 7.79 12.21 -8.96
C VAL A 59 6.27 12.10 -9.00
N ALA A 60 5.73 11.12 -8.28
CA ALA A 60 4.29 10.97 -8.10
C ALA A 60 3.85 11.54 -6.75
N ILE A 61 2.64 12.08 -6.69
CA ILE A 61 2.06 12.63 -5.45
C ILE A 61 0.77 11.88 -5.16
N ASP A 62 0.66 11.32 -3.97
CA ASP A 62 -0.50 10.57 -3.47
C ASP A 62 -1.17 11.36 -2.34
N VAL A 63 -2.29 12.01 -2.63
CA VAL A 63 -3.00 12.86 -1.66
C VAL A 63 -4.21 12.09 -1.12
N GLY A 64 -4.27 11.90 0.20
CA GLY A 64 -5.19 10.95 0.81
C GLY A 64 -4.70 9.52 0.68
N ALA A 65 -3.40 9.32 0.87
CA ALA A 65 -2.70 8.05 0.67
C ALA A 65 -3.23 6.91 1.56
N ASN A 66 -4.05 7.22 2.57
CA ASN A 66 -4.68 6.26 3.46
C ASN A 66 -3.61 5.38 4.13
N ILE A 67 -3.67 4.06 3.98
CA ILE A 67 -2.64 3.13 4.47
C ILE A 67 -1.51 2.84 3.46
N GLY A 68 -1.47 3.53 2.32
CA GLY A 68 -0.35 3.47 1.37
C GLY A 68 -0.43 2.38 0.30
N CYS A 69 -1.61 1.80 0.03
CA CYS A 69 -1.77 0.76 -1.00
C CYS A 69 -1.28 1.25 -2.38
N LEU A 70 -1.75 2.42 -2.82
CA LEU A 70 -1.31 3.02 -4.08
C LEU A 70 0.12 3.53 -3.95
N SER A 71 0.48 4.20 -2.84
CA SER A 71 1.84 4.75 -2.65
C SER A 71 2.95 3.71 -2.81
N VAL A 72 2.80 2.52 -2.22
CA VAL A 72 3.77 1.42 -2.34
C VAL A 72 3.87 0.95 -3.79
N PHE A 73 2.74 0.79 -4.49
CA PHE A 73 2.74 0.43 -5.90
C PHE A 73 3.44 1.49 -6.75
N MET A 74 3.09 2.77 -6.57
CA MET A 74 3.67 3.89 -7.31
C MET A 74 5.18 3.95 -7.12
N ALA A 75 5.67 3.74 -5.89
CA ALA A 75 7.10 3.77 -5.59
C ALA A 75 7.89 2.73 -6.40
N GLN A 76 7.31 1.55 -6.62
CA GLN A 76 7.93 0.53 -7.46
C GLN A 76 7.86 0.85 -8.96
N ARG A 77 6.90 1.67 -9.41
CA ARG A 77 6.76 2.05 -10.83
C ARG A 77 7.65 3.22 -11.21
N VAL A 78 7.83 4.18 -10.30
CA VAL A 78 8.70 5.35 -10.53
C VAL A 78 10.17 5.06 -10.24
N ALA A 79 10.48 3.90 -9.66
CA ALA A 79 11.85 3.42 -9.53
C ALA A 79 12.42 2.89 -10.88
N PRO A 80 13.75 2.97 -11.09
CA PRO A 80 14.71 3.74 -10.32
C PRO A 80 14.63 5.25 -10.60
N GLY A 81 15.16 6.06 -9.68
CA GLY A 81 15.37 7.51 -9.88
C GLY A 81 14.15 8.40 -9.66
N GLY A 82 12.96 7.84 -9.44
CA GLY A 82 11.75 8.58 -9.07
C GLY A 82 11.49 8.60 -7.57
N ALA A 83 10.40 9.27 -7.19
CA ALA A 83 9.96 9.37 -5.80
C ALA A 83 8.43 9.43 -5.70
N VAL A 84 7.89 9.07 -4.53
CA VAL A 84 6.48 9.25 -4.20
C VAL A 84 6.36 10.15 -2.99
N ILE A 85 5.54 11.19 -3.09
CA ILE A 85 5.17 12.04 -1.96
C ILE A 85 3.77 11.61 -1.52
N ALA A 86 3.70 10.81 -0.45
CA ALA A 86 2.43 10.34 0.11
C ALA A 86 1.98 11.23 1.28
N ILE A 87 0.73 11.68 1.24
CA ILE A 87 0.15 12.62 2.21
C ILE A 87 -1.15 12.01 2.75
N GLU A 88 -1.22 11.82 4.07
CA GLU A 88 -2.43 11.34 4.75
C GLU A 88 -2.73 12.21 5.98
N PRO A 89 -3.85 12.94 6.01
CA PRO A 89 -4.19 13.83 7.13
C PRO A 89 -4.67 13.08 8.38
N GLN A 90 -5.23 11.87 8.26
CA GLN A 90 -5.72 11.11 9.41
C GLN A 90 -4.56 10.43 10.13
N ARG A 91 -4.24 10.94 11.33
CA ARG A 91 -3.08 10.51 12.13
C ARG A 91 -2.89 8.98 12.24
N ILE A 92 -3.96 8.23 12.48
CA ILE A 92 -3.87 6.77 12.66
C ILE A 92 -3.53 6.09 11.32
N LEU A 93 -4.16 6.51 10.21
CA LEU A 93 -3.84 5.98 8.89
C LEU A 93 -2.44 6.37 8.46
N PHE A 94 -2.02 7.62 8.74
CA PHE A 94 -0.66 8.08 8.50
C PHE A 94 0.40 7.19 9.19
N GLN A 95 0.15 6.76 10.43
CA GLN A 95 1.06 5.84 11.12
C GLN A 95 1.13 4.48 10.43
N VAL A 96 0.01 3.97 9.92
CA VAL A 96 -0.03 2.72 9.15
C VAL A 96 0.66 2.88 7.80
N LEU A 97 0.46 4.01 7.11
CA LEU A 97 1.19 4.38 5.88
C LEU A 97 2.69 4.37 6.11
N CYS A 98 3.19 5.02 7.17
CA CYS A 98 4.62 5.00 7.51
C CYS A 98 5.12 3.58 7.76
N ALA A 99 4.36 2.76 8.49
CA ALA A 99 4.73 1.35 8.71
C ALA A 99 4.80 0.57 7.39
N ASN A 100 3.83 0.77 6.49
CA ASN A 100 3.80 0.12 5.18
C ASN A 100 4.93 0.60 4.27
N ALA A 101 5.31 1.88 4.32
CA ALA A 101 6.49 2.38 3.64
C ALA A 101 7.75 1.64 4.12
N VAL A 102 7.99 1.63 5.44
CA VAL A 102 9.18 1.01 6.05
C VAL A 102 9.26 -0.48 5.79
N ILE A 103 8.16 -1.23 5.94
CA ILE A 103 8.15 -2.68 5.72
C ILE A 103 8.43 -3.03 4.25
N ASN A 104 8.09 -2.15 3.30
CA ASN A 104 8.43 -2.30 1.89
C ASN A 104 9.77 -1.64 1.50
N GLY A 105 10.57 -1.20 2.48
CA GLY A 105 11.91 -0.65 2.24
C GLY A 105 11.92 0.76 1.63
N LEU A 106 10.85 1.53 1.84
CA LEU A 106 10.70 2.91 1.38
C LEU A 106 11.02 3.89 2.51
N THR A 107 11.45 5.11 2.16
CA THR A 107 11.84 6.20 3.08
C THR A 107 10.98 7.42 2.91
#